data_AF-A0A7C3XEF7-F1
#
_entry.id   AF-A0A7C3XEF7-F1
#
_cell.length_a   1.000
_cell.length_b   1.000
_cell.length_c   1.000
_cell.angle_alpha   90.00
_cell.angle_beta   90.00
_cell.angle_gamma   90.00
#
_symmetry.space_group_name_H-M   'P 1'
#
loop_
_entity.id
_entity.type
_entity.pdbx_description
1 polymer ?
#
loop_
_entity_poly.entity_id
_entity_poly.type
_entity_poly.pdbx_seq_one_letter_code
_entity_poly.pdbx_strand_id
1 'polypeptide(L)'
;MLLKKAHNGAAKANLFSRILLIGLLFVGLTTSVLNPNPNIIHAGSTYTYSATWGFDWRNGESGYAYGIAIDSSGNIYVADSYKHFVQKFDSSGAHIPQWTIGSTSYA
;
A
#
# COMPACT_ATOMS: atom_id res chain seq x y z
N MET A 1 25.51 29.41 -64.73
CA MET A 1 25.65 28.27 -63.80
C MET A 1 25.80 28.80 -62.38
N LEU A 2 24.70 29.00 -61.65
CA LEU A 2 24.74 29.31 -60.22
C LEU A 2 23.61 28.56 -59.51
N LEU A 3 24.01 27.62 -58.66
CA LEU A 3 23.14 26.70 -57.93
C LEU A 3 22.27 27.44 -56.91
N LYS A 4 20.96 27.26 -57.01
CA LYS A 4 19.99 27.60 -55.97
C LYS A 4 20.02 26.52 -54.89
N LYS A 5 20.88 26.68 -53.88
CA LYS A 5 21.02 25.73 -52.75
C LYS A 5 20.85 26.45 -51.42
N ALA A 6 19.61 26.73 -51.03
CA ALA A 6 19.23 27.03 -49.64
C ALA A 6 17.71 27.05 -49.52
N HIS A 7 17.11 26.05 -48.85
CA HIS A 7 15.81 26.17 -48.17
C HIS A 7 15.40 24.95 -47.31
N ASN A 8 16.22 23.89 -47.22
CA ASN A 8 15.84 22.66 -46.51
C ASN A 8 16.30 22.57 -45.03
N GLY A 9 17.08 23.54 -44.53
CA GLY A 9 17.65 23.51 -43.17
C GLY A 9 16.64 23.87 -42.07
N ALA A 10 15.90 24.97 -42.25
CA ALA A 10 14.93 25.46 -41.26
C ALA A 10 13.70 24.54 -41.11
N ALA A 11 13.22 23.96 -42.21
CA ALA A 11 12.09 23.03 -42.19
C ALA A 11 12.43 21.71 -41.47
N LYS A 12 13.67 21.21 -41.60
CA LYS A 12 14.13 20.00 -40.91
C LYS A 12 14.26 20.20 -39.41
N ALA A 13 14.76 21.35 -38.96
CA ALA A 13 14.86 21.68 -37.53
C ALA A 13 13.47 21.74 -36.87
N ASN A 14 12.48 22.33 -37.55
CA ASN A 14 11.09 22.37 -37.07
C ASN A 14 10.43 20.98 -37.00
N LEU A 15 10.74 20.08 -37.94
CA LEU A 15 10.24 18.71 -37.92
C LEU A 15 10.87 17.88 -36.80
N PHE A 16 12.19 18.01 -36.59
CA PHE A 16 12.91 17.33 -35.51
C PHE A 16 12.38 17.73 -34.12
N SER A 17 12.17 19.02 -33.88
CA SER A 17 11.61 19.52 -32.61
C SER A 17 10.22 18.95 -32.33
N ARG A 18 9.38 18.81 -33.37
CA ARG A 18 8.02 18.24 -33.25
C ARG A 18 8.04 16.75 -32.91
N ILE A 19 8.95 15.98 -33.51
CA ILE A 19 9.12 14.56 -33.20
C ILE A 19 9.64 14.37 -31.76
N LEU A 20 10.55 15.24 -31.32
CA LEU A 20 11.07 15.22 -29.95
C LEU A 20 9.96 15.49 -28.91
N LEU A 21 9.08 16.47 -29.18
CA LEU A 21 7.94 16.82 -28.33
C LEU A 21 6.89 15.70 -28.27
N ILE A 22 6.59 15.04 -29.40
CA ILE A 22 5.68 13.89 -29.43
C ILE A 22 6.25 12.71 -28.64
N GLY A 23 7.56 12.46 -28.76
CA GLY A 23 8.24 11.42 -27.98
C GLY A 23 8.19 11.67 -26.48
N LEU A 24 8.41 12.91 -26.03
CA LEU A 24 8.33 13.31 -24.62
C LEU A 24 6.90 13.18 -24.06
N LEU A 25 5.87 13.53 -24.84
CA LEU A 25 4.47 13.34 -24.46
C LEU A 25 4.11 11.85 -24.33
N PHE A 26 4.66 10.99 -25.18
CA PHE A 26 4.46 9.54 -25.09
C PHE A 26 5.13 8.93 -23.85
N VAL A 27 6.34 9.38 -23.47
CA VAL A 27 7.03 8.93 -22.26
C VAL A 27 6.27 9.33 -21.00
N GLY A 28 5.69 10.54 -20.95
CA GLY A 28 4.87 10.97 -19.82
C GLY A 28 3.62 10.11 -19.62
N LEU A 29 2.94 9.73 -20.72
CA LEU A 29 1.72 8.92 -20.69
C LEU A 29 1.95 7.46 -20.30
N THR A 30 3.15 6.90 -20.53
CA THR A 30 3.41 5.51 -20.13
C THR A 30 3.71 5.35 -18.65
N THR A 31 4.24 6.37 -17.98
CA THR A 31 4.59 6.28 -16.55
C THR A 31 3.38 6.15 -15.62
N SER A 32 2.22 6.73 -15.98
CA SER A 32 0.99 6.61 -15.19
C SER A 32 0.29 5.26 -15.35
N VAL A 33 0.45 4.60 -16.50
CA VAL A 33 -0.08 3.25 -16.76
C VAL A 33 0.77 2.17 -16.07
N LEU A 34 2.07 2.41 -15.90
CA LEU A 34 3.02 1.45 -15.32
C LEU A 34 3.18 1.56 -13.80
N ASN A 35 2.72 2.65 -13.17
CA ASN A 35 2.79 2.82 -11.72
C ASN A 35 1.38 3.00 -11.14
N PRO A 36 0.57 1.92 -11.07
CA PRO A 36 -0.77 1.98 -10.50
C PRO A 36 -0.71 2.47 -9.05
N ASN A 37 -1.68 3.28 -8.64
CA ASN A 37 -1.77 3.77 -7.27
C ASN A 37 -1.87 2.56 -6.31
N PRO A 38 -0.91 2.36 -5.38
CA PRO A 38 -0.90 1.19 -4.50
C PRO A 38 -2.08 1.16 -3.52
N ASN A 39 -2.82 2.26 -3.40
CA ASN A 39 -4.01 2.35 -2.55
C ASN A 39 -5.30 1.90 -3.27
N ILE A 40 -5.23 1.52 -4.55
CA ILE A 40 -6.39 1.01 -5.32
C ILE A 40 -6.16 -0.46 -5.65
N ILE A 41 -7.13 -1.29 -5.27
CA ILE A 41 -7.16 -2.70 -5.65
C ILE A 41 -7.72 -2.80 -7.08
N HIS A 42 -7.00 -3.48 -7.96
CA HIS A 42 -7.36 -3.62 -9.37
C HIS A 42 -8.01 -4.99 -9.63
N ALA A 43 -8.78 -5.10 -10.71
CA ALA A 43 -9.31 -6.39 -11.15
C ALA A 43 -8.14 -7.35 -11.44
N GLY A 44 -8.14 -8.52 -10.79
CA GLY A 44 -7.07 -9.50 -10.89
C GLY A 44 -5.94 -9.36 -9.86
N SER A 45 -6.04 -8.44 -8.89
CA SER A 45 -5.12 -8.40 -7.75
C SER A 45 -5.18 -9.71 -6.95
N THR A 46 -4.02 -10.31 -6.68
CA THR A 46 -3.88 -11.49 -5.84
C THR A 46 -3.62 -11.06 -4.40
N TYR A 47 -4.37 -11.61 -3.44
CA TYR A 47 -4.09 -11.42 -2.02
C TYR A 47 -3.13 -12.52 -1.55
N THR A 48 -2.04 -12.11 -0.92
CA THR A 48 -1.16 -13.03 -0.20
C THR A 48 -1.42 -12.92 1.29
N TYR A 49 -1.35 -14.05 1.99
CA TYR A 49 -1.30 -14.04 3.43
C TYR A 49 -0.06 -13.26 3.89
N SER A 50 -0.26 -12.25 4.73
CA SER A 50 0.82 -11.40 5.24
C SER A 50 1.43 -12.01 6.52
N ALA A 51 0.61 -12.11 7.57
CA ALA A 51 1.03 -12.63 8.87
C ALA A 51 -0.18 -13.05 9.70
N THR A 52 0.09 -13.78 10.79
CA THR A 52 -0.84 -14.01 11.89
C THR A 52 -0.29 -13.28 13.10
N TRP A 53 -1.16 -12.57 13.80
CA TRP A 53 -0.79 -11.88 15.03
C TRP A 53 -0.96 -12.87 16.18
N GLY A 54 0.15 -13.13 16.89
CA GLY A 54 0.19 -14.10 17.97
C GLY A 54 -0.70 -13.68 19.12
N PHE A 55 -1.86 -14.31 19.25
CA PHE A 55 -2.69 -14.21 20.45
C PHE A 55 -2.10 -15.09 21.54
N ASP A 56 -1.78 -14.51 22.69
CA ASP A 56 -1.46 -15.29 23.88
C ASP A 56 -2.76 -15.91 24.40
N TRP A 57 -3.11 -17.09 23.87
CA TRP A 57 -4.33 -17.81 24.21
C TRP A 57 -4.32 -18.37 25.63
N ARG A 58 -3.32 -18.05 26.47
CA ARG A 58 -3.14 -18.46 27.89
C ARG A 58 -3.98 -19.71 28.22
N ASN A 59 -3.38 -20.89 28.06
CA ASN A 59 -3.93 -22.23 28.37
C ASN A 59 -4.76 -22.95 27.30
N GLY A 60 -4.54 -22.71 26.00
CA GLY A 60 -5.09 -23.51 24.91
C GLY A 60 -6.58 -23.26 24.64
N GLU A 61 -7.15 -22.20 25.20
CA GLU A 61 -8.54 -21.84 25.00
C GLU A 61 -8.69 -20.96 23.75
N SER A 62 -9.61 -21.34 22.87
CA SER A 62 -10.01 -20.54 21.70
C SER A 62 -10.55 -19.19 22.16
N GLY A 63 -9.74 -18.14 22.04
CA GLY A 63 -10.22 -16.77 22.17
C GLY A 63 -11.20 -16.44 21.05
N TYR A 64 -12.32 -15.83 21.38
CA TYR A 64 -13.29 -15.38 20.38
C TYR A 64 -13.03 -13.90 20.11
N ALA A 65 -12.28 -13.59 19.06
CA ALA A 65 -12.09 -12.20 18.63
C ALA A 65 -13.41 -11.70 18.02
N TYR A 66 -14.11 -10.83 18.75
CA TYR A 66 -15.41 -10.28 18.30
C TYR A 66 -15.27 -8.90 17.65
N GLY A 67 -14.17 -8.19 17.90
CA GLY A 67 -13.98 -6.84 17.38
C GLY A 67 -12.52 -6.48 17.20
N ILE A 68 -12.26 -5.65 16.20
CA ILE A 68 -10.95 -5.08 15.88
C ILE A 68 -11.09 -3.58 15.61
N ALA A 69 -10.14 -2.79 16.11
CA ALA A 69 -10.00 -1.36 15.83
C ALA A 69 -8.52 -0.99 15.63
N ILE A 70 -8.26 0.07 14.87
CA ILE A 70 -6.89 0.58 14.60
C ILE A 70 -6.86 2.06 14.96
N ASP A 71 -5.86 2.50 15.73
CA ASP A 71 -5.66 3.92 16.03
C ASP A 71 -4.85 4.65 14.95
N SER A 72 -4.74 5.98 15.05
CA SER A 72 -3.99 6.80 14.09
C SER A 72 -2.48 6.53 14.05
N SER A 73 -1.93 5.83 15.06
CA SER A 73 -0.53 5.40 15.08
C SER A 73 -0.36 4.00 14.49
N GLY A 74 -1.45 3.37 14.02
CA GLY A 74 -1.44 2.02 13.47
C GLY A 74 -1.41 0.93 14.53
N ASN A 75 -1.63 1.23 15.81
CA ASN A 75 -1.80 0.17 16.80
C ASN A 75 -3.14 -0.51 16.60
N ILE A 76 -3.14 -1.82 16.75
CA ILE A 76 -4.31 -2.67 16.57
C ILE A 76 -4.82 -3.10 17.93
N TYR A 77 -6.13 -3.02 18.11
CA TYR A 77 -6.85 -3.39 19.32
C TYR A 77 -7.81 -4.50 18.98
N VAL A 78 -7.75 -5.60 19.70
CA VAL A 78 -8.63 -6.74 19.46
C VAL A 78 -9.33 -7.12 20.75
N ALA A 79 -10.66 -7.16 20.69
CA ALA A 79 -11.53 -7.48 21.81
C ALA A 79 -11.86 -8.98 21.81
N ASP A 80 -11.50 -9.66 22.90
CA ASP A 80 -11.96 -11.00 23.22
C ASP A 80 -13.13 -10.89 24.21
N SER A 81 -14.35 -10.99 23.68
CA SER A 81 -15.55 -10.87 24.52
C SER A 81 -15.78 -12.08 25.41
N TYR A 82 -15.14 -13.22 25.14
CA TYR A 82 -15.26 -14.41 26.00
C TYR A 82 -14.38 -14.26 27.25
N LYS A 83 -13.14 -13.80 27.05
CA LYS A 83 -12.20 -13.57 28.14
C LYS A 83 -12.30 -12.17 28.76
N HIS A 84 -13.25 -11.37 28.27
CA HIS A 84 -13.51 -10.00 28.71
C HIS A 84 -12.26 -9.11 28.71
N PHE A 85 -11.36 -9.29 27.74
CA PHE A 85 -10.16 -8.48 27.61
C PHE A 85 -10.02 -7.83 26.24
N VAL A 86 -9.20 -6.78 26.19
CA VAL A 86 -8.68 -6.20 24.95
C VAL A 86 -7.17 -6.33 24.91
N GLN A 87 -6.63 -6.93 23.85
CA GLN A 87 -5.18 -6.98 23.58
C GLN A 87 -4.79 -5.87 22.59
N LYS A 88 -3.58 -5.35 22.74
CA LYS A 88 -3.00 -4.37 21.81
C LYS A 88 -1.80 -4.96 21.09
N PHE A 89 -1.69 -4.65 19.81
CA PHE A 89 -0.58 -4.97 18.95
C PHE A 89 -0.04 -3.69 18.32
N ASP A 90 1.25 -3.65 18.02
CA ASP A 90 1.81 -2.58 17.18
C ASP A 90 1.43 -2.78 15.70
N SER A 91 1.79 -1.83 14.84
CA SER A 91 1.48 -1.87 13.41
C SER A 91 2.13 -3.02 12.64
N SER A 92 3.12 -3.70 13.23
CA SER A 92 3.73 -4.91 12.68
C SER A 92 3.01 -6.19 13.12
N GLY A 93 2.08 -6.09 14.08
CA GLY A 93 1.36 -7.22 14.64
C GLY A 93 2.03 -7.84 15.87
N ALA A 94 3.03 -7.19 16.46
CA ALA A 94 3.66 -7.66 17.68
C ALA A 94 2.79 -7.32 18.89
N HIS A 95 2.51 -8.31 19.73
CA HIS A 95 1.72 -8.14 20.95
C HIS A 95 2.43 -7.20 21.94
N ILE A 96 1.69 -6.27 22.54
CA ILE A 96 2.18 -5.32 23.55
C ILE A 96 1.69 -5.79 24.94
N PRO A 97 2.52 -6.51 25.72
CA PRO A 97 2.07 -7.29 26.87
C PRO A 97 1.55 -6.48 28.06
N GLN A 98 1.89 -5.19 28.13
CA GLN A 98 1.50 -4.31 29.25
C GLN A 98 0.13 -3.65 29.03
N TRP A 99 -0.47 -3.83 27.86
CA TRP A 99 -1.77 -3.25 27.53
C TRP A 99 -2.77 -4.38 27.34
N THR A 100 -3.28 -4.89 28.46
CA THR A 100 -4.45 -5.76 28.48
C THR A 100 -5.44 -5.17 29.48
N ILE A 101 -6.65 -4.86 29.02
CA ILE A 101 -7.71 -4.29 29.86
C ILE A 101 -8.83 -5.33 29.93
N GLY A 102 -9.02 -5.94 31.11
CA GLY A 102 -9.91 -7.09 31.28
C GLY A 102 -9.32 -8.16 32.18
N SER A 103 -10.16 -8.85 32.95
CA SER A 103 -9.82 -9.51 34.21
C SER A 103 -8.54 -10.35 34.20
N THR A 104 -7.54 -9.86 34.95
CA THR A 104 -6.55 -10.72 35.61
C THR A 104 -7.31 -11.65 36.57
N SER A 105 -7.10 -12.96 36.40
CA SER A 105 -7.53 -14.09 37.25
C SER A 105 -9.04 -14.39 37.35
N TYR A 106 -9.46 -15.49 36.73
CA TYR A 106 -10.35 -16.42 37.43
C TYR A 106 -9.50 -17.06 38.54
N ALA A 107 -9.74 -16.66 39.79
CA ALA A 107 -9.31 -17.38 40.98
C ALA A 107 -10.40 -18.39 41.36
#